data_AF-A0A2N6BT04-F1
#
_entry.id   AF-A0A2N6BT04-F1
#
_cell.length_a   1.000
_cell.length_b   1.000
_cell.length_c   1.000
_cell.angle_alpha   90.00
_cell.angle_beta   90.00
_cell.angle_gamma   90.00
#
_symmetry.space_group_name_H-M   'P 1'
#
loop_
_entity.id
_entity.type
_entity.pdbx_description
1 polymer ?
#
loop_
_entity_poly.entity_id
_entity_poly.type
_entity_poly.pdbx_seq_one_letter_code
_entity_poly.pdbx_strand_id
1 'polypeptide(L)'
;MSDLEENEKREEERHLIETEVAFHTENNIYMASSVNISGRGIKIVTEKPIDISIQIKENDKLVQYDALLVWARLNDDGSMEYGLKY
;
A
#
# COMPACT_ATOMS: atom_id res chain seq x y z
N MET A 1 -22.48 12.59 26.43
CA MET A 1 -22.18 12.66 24.98
C MET A 1 -21.23 11.51 24.71
N SER A 2 -21.50 10.75 23.65
CA SER A 2 -21.05 9.37 23.46
C SER A 2 -19.53 9.23 23.32
N ASP A 3 -18.91 8.61 24.31
CA ASP A 3 -17.62 7.96 24.19
C ASP A 3 -17.80 6.71 23.33
N LEU A 4 -17.71 6.89 22.00
CA LEU A 4 -17.48 5.79 21.08
C LEU A 4 -16.01 5.38 21.26
N GLU A 5 -15.76 4.52 22.25
CA GLU A 5 -14.52 3.73 22.28
C GLU A 5 -14.50 2.91 20.97
N GLU A 6 -13.69 3.37 20.02
CA GLU A 6 -13.38 2.60 18.82
C GLU A 6 -12.83 1.25 19.29
N ASN A 7 -13.61 0.21 19.00
CA ASN A 7 -13.30 -1.16 19.32
C ASN A 7 -12.08 -1.58 18.49
N GLU A 8 -10.88 -1.27 19.00
CA GLU A 8 -9.63 -1.50 18.31
C GLU A 8 -9.36 -3.02 18.25
N LYS A 9 -9.87 -3.68 17.19
CA LYS A 9 -9.67 -5.11 16.91
C LYS A 9 -8.25 -5.40 16.44
N ARG A 10 -7.23 -5.03 17.20
CA ARG A 10 -5.83 -5.32 16.87
C ARG A 10 -5.29 -6.35 17.85
N GLU A 11 -4.72 -7.42 17.31
CA GLU A 11 -4.11 -8.48 18.11
C GLU A 11 -2.73 -8.09 18.69
N GLU A 12 -2.12 -7.01 18.20
CA GLU A 12 -0.80 -6.53 18.64
C GLU A 12 -0.72 -5.00 18.66
N GLU A 13 0.03 -4.50 19.64
CA GLU A 13 0.39 -3.08 19.72
C GLU A 13 1.26 -2.65 18.54
N ARG A 14 1.10 -1.39 18.18
CA ARG A 14 1.68 -0.76 17.00
C ARG A 14 2.51 0.43 17.46
N HIS A 15 3.80 0.44 17.13
CA HIS A 15 4.68 1.54 17.49
C HIS A 15 4.83 2.47 16.29
N LEU A 16 4.48 3.74 16.49
CA LEU A 16 4.79 4.78 15.52
C LEU A 16 6.28 5.06 15.56
N ILE A 17 6.93 4.89 14.41
CA ILE A 17 8.33 5.28 14.23
C ILE A 17 8.36 6.33 13.14
N GLU A 18 8.70 7.56 13.52
CA GLU A 18 8.99 8.65 12.58
C GLU A 18 10.43 8.49 12.12
N THR A 19 10.59 7.84 10.97
CA THR A 19 11.90 7.59 10.38
C THR A 19 11.79 7.55 8.86
N GLU A 20 12.90 7.85 8.19
CA GLU A 20 12.99 7.72 6.75
C GLU A 20 13.02 6.22 6.39
N VAL A 21 12.06 5.81 5.56
CA VAL A 21 12.01 4.45 5.03
C VAL A 21 12.13 4.50 3.53
N ALA A 22 13.19 3.87 3.02
CA ALA A 22 13.32 3.56 1.62
C ALA A 22 12.65 2.22 1.35
N PHE A 23 11.66 2.19 0.46
CA PHE A 23 11.15 0.94 -0.09
C PHE A 23 11.53 0.83 -1.56
N HIS A 24 12.02 -0.34 -1.93
CA HIS A 24 12.58 -0.63 -3.24
C HIS A 24 11.59 -1.48 -4.02
N THR A 25 11.22 -1.05 -5.22
CA THR A 25 10.70 -1.93 -6.25
C THR A 25 11.85 -2.28 -7.20
N GLU A 26 11.65 -3.25 -8.09
CA GLU A 26 12.66 -3.64 -9.08
C GLU A 26 13.15 -2.44 -9.92
N ASN A 27 12.27 -1.44 -10.13
CA ASN A 27 12.53 -0.32 -11.02
C ASN A 27 12.69 1.03 -10.31
N ASN A 28 12.31 1.17 -9.04
CA ASN A 28 12.28 2.46 -8.34
C ASN A 28 12.60 2.36 -6.84
N ILE A 29 13.06 3.47 -6.27
CA ILE A 29 13.22 3.66 -4.83
C ILE A 29 12.25 4.76 -4.41
N TYR A 30 11.45 4.48 -3.40
CA TYR A 30 10.49 5.41 -2.86
C TYR A 30 10.83 5.74 -1.42
N MET A 31 10.79 7.03 -1.11
CA MET A 31 10.97 7.53 0.24
C MET A 31 9.62 7.66 0.93
N ALA A 32 9.56 7.19 2.18
CA ALA A 32 8.45 7.33 3.08
C ALA A 32 8.92 7.96 4.39
N SER A 33 8.06 8.76 5.01
CA SER A 33 8.40 9.57 6.19
C SER A 33 7.89 9.00 7.51
N SER A 34 6.97 8.04 7.46
CA SER A 34 6.37 7.48 8.67
C SER A 34 6.01 6.02 8.49
N VAL A 35 6.37 5.23 9.50
CA VAL A 35 6.05 3.82 9.55
C VAL A 35 5.42 3.46 10.88
N ASN A 36 4.23 2.87 10.83
CA ASN A 36 3.64 2.21 11.98
C ASN A 36 3.93 0.71 11.88
N ILE A 37 4.78 0.20 12.78
CA ILE A 37 5.29 -1.19 12.77
C ILE A 37 4.68 -1.97 13.93
N SER A 38 4.28 -3.21 13.67
CA SER A 38 4.04 -4.24 14.69
C SER A 38 4.74 -5.53 14.31
N GLY A 39 4.67 -6.55 15.18
CA GLY A 39 5.22 -7.88 14.88
C GLY A 39 4.60 -8.55 13.64
N ARG A 40 3.42 -8.08 13.20
CA ARG A 40 2.65 -8.65 12.07
C ARG A 40 2.56 -7.77 10.83
N GLY A 41 3.12 -6.57 10.85
CA GLY A 41 3.03 -5.74 9.65
C GLY A 41 3.56 -4.33 9.79
N ILE A 42 3.50 -3.65 8.65
CA ILE A 42 4.06 -2.32 8.44
C ILE A 42 3.02 -1.47 7.70
N LYS A 43 2.73 -0.27 8.21
CA LYS A 43 1.99 0.76 7.48
C LYS A 43 2.96 1.86 7.09
N ILE A 44 3.08 2.14 5.80
CA ILE A 44 3.98 3.16 5.26
C ILE A 44 3.14 4.35 4.79
N VAL A 45 3.64 5.57 5.02
CA VAL A 45 3.06 6.81 4.50
C VAL A 45 4.06 7.49 3.57
N THR A 46 3.65 7.72 2.33
CA THR A 46 4.46 8.36 1.27
C THR A 46 3.84 9.70 0.86
N GLU A 47 4.65 10.62 0.37
CA GLU A 47 4.16 11.91 -0.17
C GLU A 47 3.42 11.75 -1.50
N LYS A 48 3.82 10.74 -2.29
CA LYS A 48 3.25 10.42 -3.59
C LYS A 48 2.83 8.95 -3.65
N PRO A 49 1.80 8.61 -4.46
CA PRO A 49 1.50 7.23 -4.80
C PRO A 49 2.71 6.49 -5.38
N ILE A 50 2.68 5.16 -5.29
CA ILE A 50 3.73 4.28 -5.81
C ILE A 50 3.55 4.13 -7.32
N ASP A 51 4.60 4.36 -8.11
CA ASP A 51 4.54 4.03 -9.54
C ASP A 51 4.68 2.52 -9.75
N ILE A 52 3.87 2.00 -10.65
CA ILE A 52 3.82 0.60 -11.03
C ILE A 52 3.80 0.52 -12.56
N SER A 53 4.58 -0.39 -13.12
CA SER A 53 4.52 -0.75 -14.53
C SER A 53 3.86 -2.12 -14.66
N ILE A 54 2.83 -2.23 -15.49
CA ILE A 54 2.05 -3.45 -15.69
C ILE A 54 2.06 -3.82 -17.15
N GLN A 55 2.24 -5.10 -17.44
CA GLN A 55 2.02 -5.65 -18.77
C GLN A 55 0.74 -6.46 -18.77
N ILE A 56 -0.20 -6.09 -19.63
CA ILE A 56 -1.45 -6.82 -19.84
C ILE A 56 -1.48 -7.40 -21.25
N LYS A 57 -2.05 -8.61 -21.37
CA LYS A 57 -2.25 -9.25 -22.67
C LYS A 57 -3.60 -8.82 -23.24
N GLU A 58 -3.59 -7.93 -24.22
CA GLU A 58 -4.77 -7.45 -24.95
C GLU A 58 -4.73 -7.94 -26.40
N ASN A 59 -5.76 -8.65 -26.86
CA ASN A 59 -5.87 -9.12 -28.26
C ASN A 59 -4.59 -9.82 -28.77
N ASP A 60 -4.05 -10.74 -27.96
CA ASP A 60 -2.79 -11.46 -28.19
C ASP A 60 -1.51 -10.62 -28.25
N LYS A 61 -1.56 -9.35 -27.83
CA LYS A 61 -0.39 -8.48 -27.69
C LYS A 61 -0.15 -8.16 -26.22
N LEU A 62 1.12 -8.13 -25.82
CA LEU A 62 1.51 -7.57 -24.53
C LEU A 62 1.60 -6.04 -24.68
N VAL A 63 0.84 -5.33 -23.85
CA VAL A 63 0.83 -3.87 -23.79
C VAL A 63 1.27 -3.45 -22.39
N GLN A 64 2.22 -2.53 -22.34
CA GLN A 64 2.73 -1.98 -21.08
C GLN A 64 2.00 -0.69 -20.73
N TYR A 65 1.67 -0.55 -19.45
CA TYR A 65 1.09 0.64 -18.86
C TYR A 65 1.90 1.05 -17.64
N ASP A 66 2.25 2.33 -17.58
CA ASP A 66 2.83 2.94 -16.38
C ASP A 66 1.70 3.70 -15.66
N ALA A 67 1.52 3.42 -14.36
CA ALA A 67 0.43 3.95 -13.57
C ALA A 67 0.82 4.18 -12.10
N LEU A 68 0.00 4.93 -11.38
CA LEU A 68 0.11 5.18 -9.95
C LEU A 68 -0.84 4.25 -9.18
N LEU A 69 -0.33 3.53 -8.17
CA LEU A 69 -1.14 2.77 -7.23
C LEU A 69 -1.79 3.69 -6.19
N VAL A 70 -3.10 3.89 -6.31
CA VAL A 70 -3.85 4.86 -5.49
C VAL A 70 -4.50 4.20 -4.28
N TRP A 71 -4.96 2.95 -4.42
CA TRP A 71 -5.52 2.18 -3.31
C TRP A 71 -5.41 0.67 -3.56
N ALA A 72 -5.46 -0.11 -2.48
CA ALA A 72 -5.57 -1.57 -2.52
C ALA A 72 -6.60 -2.04 -1.49
N ARG A 73 -7.32 -3.11 -1.78
CA ARG A 73 -8.34 -3.71 -0.91
C ARG A 73 -8.21 -5.23 -0.92
N LEU A 74 -8.25 -5.84 0.27
CA LEU A 74 -8.47 -7.29 0.43
C LEU A 74 -9.98 -7.56 0.45
N ASN A 75 -10.42 -8.44 -0.42
CA ASN A 75 -11.81 -8.89 -0.50
C ASN A 75 -12.08 -10.03 0.48
N ASP A 76 -13.36 -10.28 0.75
CA ASP A 76 -13.79 -11.31 1.71
C ASP A 76 -13.41 -12.73 1.25
N ASP A 77 -13.21 -12.94 -0.05
CA ASP A 77 -12.76 -14.21 -0.65
C ASP A 77 -11.22 -14.36 -0.64
N GLY A 78 -10.50 -13.40 -0.08
CA GLY A 78 -9.04 -13.37 -0.03
C GLY A 78 -8.37 -12.84 -1.29
N SER A 79 -9.14 -12.45 -2.33
CA SER A 79 -8.59 -11.78 -3.51
C SER A 79 -8.20 -10.34 -3.19
N MET A 80 -7.28 -9.78 -3.98
CA MET A 80 -6.83 -8.38 -3.85
C MET A 80 -7.34 -7.56 -5.04
N GLU A 81 -7.88 -6.39 -4.75
CA GLU A 81 -8.21 -5.36 -5.73
C GLU A 81 -7.25 -4.17 -5.61
N TYR A 82 -6.89 -3.59 -6.75
CA TYR A 82 -5.98 -2.46 -6.84
C TYR A 82 -6.56 -1.36 -7.72
N GLY A 83 -6.59 -0.14 -7.22
CA GLY A 83 -6.98 1.06 -7.97
C GLY A 83 -5.77 1.77 -8.53
N LEU A 84 -5.70 1.86 -9.86
CA LEU A 84 -4.58 2.47 -10.57
C LEU A 84 -5.03 3.74 -11.30
N LYS A 85 -4.11 4.70 -11.47
CA LYS A 85 -4.34 5.94 -12.22
C LYS A 85 -3.18 6.23 -13.17
N TYR A 86 -3.51 6.54 -14.42
CA TYR A 86 -2.56 7.04 -15.43
C TYR A 86 -2.28 8.54 -15.28
#